data_AF-A0A4Y7RQ22-F1
#
_entry.id   AF-A0A4Y7RQ22-F1
#
_cell.length_a   1.000
_cell.length_b   1.000
_cell.length_c   1.000
_cell.angle_alpha   90.00
_cell.angle_beta   90.00
_cell.angle_gamma   90.00
#
_symmetry.space_group_name_H-M   'P 1'
#
loop_
_entity.id
_entity.type
_entity.pdbx_description
1 polymer ?
#
loop_
_entity_poly.entity_id
_entity_poly.type
_entity_poly.pdbx_seq_one_letter_code
_entity_poly.pdbx_strand_id
1 'polypeptide(L)'
;MKTIINLLKELKNNQRGSSMVIVAISLVSLIGFAALVIDIGMLTLDKWRLTNAIDAAALAGVQELPTSPTRAREVASTYALSNGCDNAVSTIQSDNGHANCKIVVTASRPVNFFFARILGFGSSTVSARAVAKVAGLTSFVGAAPLAVPNQTFNFNTLYVLKQGSNSPNPPPLGSGNYGALSLGGTGARNYEDNLKYGYDGLLAVGNEVDTETGNMSNPTLRAIEYRMSQCTHSPPCTPSSFDPGCKRILIVPVYDPVVIDQGQVKRIRVVGFAAFLVVSVSGQGNENYIDGYFIRMVANGGTSNYQTDYGLNGASLIE
;
A
#
# COMPACT_ATOMS: atom_id res chain seq x y z
N MET A 1 2.38 58.95 -12.23
CA MET A 1 1.95 59.09 -10.82
C MET A 1 1.38 60.48 -10.50
N LYS A 2 2.09 61.59 -10.79
CA LYS A 2 1.59 62.97 -10.58
C LYS A 2 0.29 63.31 -11.35
N THR A 3 0.10 62.74 -12.54
CA THR A 3 -1.09 62.94 -13.38
C THR A 3 -2.36 62.34 -12.77
N ILE A 4 -2.23 61.14 -12.17
CA ILE A 4 -3.34 60.45 -11.48
C ILE A 4 -3.74 61.23 -10.21
N ILE A 5 -2.75 61.79 -9.50
CA ILE A 5 -2.98 62.57 -8.27
C ILE A 5 -3.70 63.89 -8.57
N ASN A 6 -3.36 64.57 -9.67
CA ASN A 6 -4.07 65.80 -10.09
C ASN A 6 -5.49 65.50 -10.58
N LEU A 7 -5.69 64.39 -11.30
CA LEU A 7 -7.02 63.94 -11.74
C LEU A 7 -7.94 63.66 -10.54
N LEU A 8 -7.41 63.00 -9.50
CA LEU A 8 -8.13 62.73 -8.24
C LEU A 8 -8.49 64.02 -7.47
N LYS A 9 -7.70 65.08 -7.61
CA LYS A 9 -7.92 66.38 -6.96
C LYS A 9 -9.04 67.18 -7.62
N GLU A 10 -9.14 67.16 -8.94
CA GLU A 10 -10.22 67.81 -9.69
C GLU A 10 -11.57 67.10 -9.50
N LEU A 11 -11.56 65.76 -9.44
CA LEU A 11 -12.77 64.98 -9.16
C LEU A 11 -13.39 65.34 -7.81
N LYS A 12 -12.59 65.67 -6.79
CA LYS A 12 -13.11 66.00 -5.45
C LYS A 12 -13.97 67.28 -5.43
N ASN A 13 -13.77 68.21 -6.37
CA ASN A 13 -14.43 69.53 -6.38
C ASN A 13 -15.76 69.58 -7.17
N ASN A 14 -16.14 68.53 -7.90
CA ASN A 14 -17.33 68.51 -8.75
C ASN A 14 -18.26 67.30 -8.45
N GLN A 15 -19.12 67.44 -7.44
CA GLN A 15 -19.79 66.31 -6.78
C GLN A 15 -20.82 65.53 -7.63
N ARG A 16 -21.32 66.08 -8.76
CA ARG A 16 -22.29 65.38 -9.64
C ARG A 16 -21.66 64.52 -10.74
N GLY A 17 -20.35 64.65 -11.00
CA GLY A 17 -19.60 63.79 -11.96
C GLY A 17 -18.54 62.90 -11.31
N SER A 18 -18.06 63.28 -10.12
CA SER A 18 -17.02 62.57 -9.37
C SER A 18 -17.40 61.15 -8.94
N SER A 19 -18.64 60.98 -8.48
CA SER A 19 -19.15 59.68 -8.01
C SER A 19 -19.13 58.63 -9.13
N MET A 20 -19.47 59.02 -10.36
CA MET A 20 -19.45 58.15 -11.53
C MET A 20 -18.04 57.63 -11.84
N VAL A 21 -17.02 58.49 -11.71
CA VAL A 21 -15.62 58.12 -11.97
C VAL A 21 -15.09 57.18 -10.88
N ILE A 22 -15.38 57.47 -9.61
CA ILE A 22 -14.97 56.60 -8.49
C ILE A 22 -15.65 55.23 -8.59
N VAL A 23 -16.94 55.18 -8.93
CA VAL A 23 -17.67 53.91 -9.13
C VAL A 23 -17.09 53.13 -10.30
N ALA A 24 -16.80 53.78 -11.44
CA ALA A 24 -16.19 53.12 -12.60
C ALA A 24 -14.83 52.52 -12.27
N ILE A 25 -13.94 53.26 -11.60
CA ILE A 25 -12.62 52.77 -11.18
C ILE A 25 -12.77 51.61 -10.19
N SER A 26 -13.69 51.72 -9.24
CA SER A 26 -13.95 50.67 -8.24
C SER A 26 -14.46 49.39 -8.89
N LEU A 27 -15.38 49.50 -9.86
CA LEU A 27 -15.90 48.35 -10.60
C LEU A 27 -14.80 47.64 -11.39
N VAL A 28 -13.95 48.41 -12.10
CA VAL A 28 -12.81 47.86 -12.83
C VAL A 28 -11.84 47.15 -11.88
N SER A 29 -11.57 47.74 -10.71
CA SER A 29 -10.72 47.12 -9.70
C SER A 29 -11.32 45.81 -9.18
N LEU A 30 -12.62 45.78 -8.89
CA LEU A 30 -13.31 44.58 -8.40
C LEU A 30 -13.30 43.46 -9.43
N ILE A 31 -13.55 43.77 -10.71
CA ILE A 31 -13.47 42.80 -11.81
C ILE A 31 -12.03 42.29 -11.96
N GLY A 32 -11.04 43.16 -11.84
CA GLY A 32 -9.62 42.78 -11.87
C GLY A 32 -9.23 41.80 -10.75
N PHE A 33 -9.74 42.02 -9.53
CA PHE A 33 -9.53 41.07 -8.43
C PHE A 33 -10.27 39.74 -8.64
N ALA A 34 -11.51 39.77 -9.13
CA ALA A 34 -12.28 38.55 -9.42
C ALA A 34 -11.58 37.69 -10.49
N ALA A 35 -11.10 38.33 -11.56
CA ALA A 35 -10.29 37.73 -12.61
C ALA A 35 -9.05 37.02 -12.05
N LEU A 36 -8.28 37.71 -11.20
CA LEU A 36 -7.07 37.16 -10.57
C LEU A 36 -7.40 35.95 -9.67
N VAL A 37 -8.47 36.03 -8.89
CA VAL A 37 -8.95 34.91 -8.05
C VAL A 37 -9.31 33.70 -8.90
N ILE A 38 -9.98 33.89 -10.04
CA ILE A 38 -10.37 32.80 -10.96
C ILE A 38 -9.12 32.13 -11.56
N ASP A 39 -8.16 32.90 -12.06
CA ASP A 39 -6.95 32.34 -12.68
C ASP A 39 -6.07 31.58 -11.67
N ILE A 40 -5.88 32.13 -10.47
CA ILE A 40 -5.15 31.44 -9.39
C ILE A 40 -5.92 30.19 -8.94
N GLY A 41 -7.25 30.29 -8.82
CA GLY A 41 -8.11 29.16 -8.48
C GLY A 41 -7.99 28.02 -9.48
N MET A 42 -7.96 28.33 -10.77
CA MET A 42 -7.78 27.33 -11.82
C MET A 42 -6.38 26.70 -11.78
N LEU A 43 -5.33 27.53 -11.67
CA LEU A 43 -3.95 27.05 -11.60
C LEU A 43 -3.74 26.10 -10.41
N THR A 44 -4.27 26.45 -9.25
CA THR A 44 -4.20 25.62 -8.05
C THR A 44 -4.99 24.33 -8.24
N LEU A 45 -6.23 24.39 -8.72
CA LEU A 45 -7.05 23.21 -8.98
C LEU A 45 -6.37 22.21 -9.92
N ASP A 46 -5.78 22.68 -11.02
CA ASP A 46 -5.05 21.82 -11.96
C ASP A 46 -3.78 21.24 -11.34
N LYS A 47 -3.08 22.01 -10.49
CA LYS A 47 -1.94 21.51 -9.72
C LYS A 47 -2.35 20.40 -8.76
N TRP A 48 -3.47 20.55 -8.04
CA TRP A 48 -4.01 19.50 -7.15
C TRP A 48 -4.40 18.23 -7.92
N ARG A 49 -5.11 18.39 -9.04
CA ARG A 49 -5.49 17.26 -9.91
C ARG A 49 -4.26 16.51 -10.43
N LEU A 50 -3.24 17.25 -10.88
CA LEU A 50 -2.00 16.67 -11.37
C LEU A 50 -1.24 15.92 -10.26
N THR A 51 -1.14 16.48 -9.05
CA THR A 51 -0.52 15.79 -7.92
C THR A 51 -1.25 14.50 -7.58
N ASN A 52 -2.58 14.53 -7.40
CA ASN A 52 -3.37 13.34 -7.07
C ASN A 52 -3.24 12.23 -8.15
N ALA A 53 -3.22 12.61 -9.42
CA ALA A 53 -3.05 11.68 -10.53
C ALA A 53 -1.69 10.96 -10.48
N ILE A 54 -0.63 11.71 -10.14
CA ILE A 54 0.74 11.21 -10.12
C ILE A 54 1.02 10.41 -8.83
N ASP A 55 0.40 10.75 -7.71
CA ASP A 55 0.39 9.95 -6.48
C ASP A 55 -0.25 8.58 -6.71
N ALA A 56 -1.42 8.56 -7.36
CA ALA A 56 -2.11 7.32 -7.72
C ALA A 56 -1.26 6.47 -8.69
N ALA A 57 -0.64 7.10 -9.69
CA ALA A 57 0.26 6.42 -10.61
C ALA A 57 1.48 5.81 -9.91
N ALA A 58 2.12 6.55 -9.01
CA ALA A 58 3.25 6.06 -8.23
C ALA A 58 2.85 4.90 -7.32
N LEU A 59 1.72 5.01 -6.60
CA LEU A 59 1.23 3.97 -5.70
C LEU A 59 0.74 2.71 -6.43
N ALA A 60 0.21 2.85 -7.65
CA ALA A 60 -0.14 1.69 -8.46
C ALA A 60 1.11 0.99 -9.02
N GLY A 61 2.06 1.76 -9.58
CA GLY A 61 3.27 1.19 -10.16
C GLY A 61 4.18 0.53 -9.13
N VAL A 62 4.27 1.07 -7.90
CA VAL A 62 5.15 0.52 -6.86
C VAL A 62 4.72 -0.88 -6.40
N GLN A 63 3.46 -1.27 -6.58
CA GLN A 63 2.96 -2.60 -6.18
C GLN A 63 3.61 -3.73 -6.98
N GLU A 64 4.11 -3.42 -8.18
CA GLU A 64 4.81 -4.36 -9.06
C GLU A 64 6.31 -4.49 -8.71
N LEU A 65 6.82 -3.65 -7.80
CA LEU A 65 8.19 -3.70 -7.33
C LEU A 65 8.30 -4.61 -6.09
N PRO A 66 9.43 -5.32 -5.91
CA PRO A 66 10.61 -5.36 -6.79
C PRO A 66 10.51 -6.34 -7.96
N THR A 67 9.45 -7.16 -8.03
CA THR A 67 9.36 -8.34 -8.90
C THR A 67 9.40 -8.02 -10.40
N SER A 68 8.79 -6.93 -10.85
CA SER A 68 8.66 -6.60 -12.28
C SER A 68 8.78 -5.10 -12.55
N PRO A 69 10.02 -4.57 -12.68
CA PRO A 69 10.24 -3.15 -12.97
C PRO A 69 9.59 -2.66 -14.28
N THR A 70 9.56 -3.49 -15.31
CA THR A 70 8.89 -3.13 -16.58
C THR A 70 7.39 -2.96 -16.38
N ARG A 71 6.75 -3.89 -15.67
CA ARG A 71 5.31 -3.84 -15.36
C ARG A 71 4.98 -2.65 -14.46
N ALA A 72 5.85 -2.33 -13.50
CA ALA A 72 5.71 -1.14 -12.65
C ALA A 72 5.57 0.15 -13.45
N ARG A 73 6.37 0.33 -14.52
CA ARG A 73 6.27 1.51 -15.41
C ARG A 73 4.99 1.51 -16.22
N GLU A 74 4.60 0.36 -16.76
CA GLU A 74 3.37 0.21 -17.54
C GLU A 74 2.12 0.51 -16.71
N VAL A 75 2.05 -0.04 -15.49
CA VAL A 75 0.95 0.20 -14.54
C VAL A 75 0.93 1.67 -14.12
N ALA A 76 2.08 2.26 -13.77
CA ALA A 76 2.14 3.69 -13.44
C ALA A 76 1.67 4.57 -14.60
N SER A 77 2.09 4.29 -15.83
CA SER A 77 1.66 5.02 -17.03
C SER A 77 0.16 4.86 -17.28
N THR A 78 -0.38 3.65 -17.15
CA THR A 78 -1.81 3.37 -17.33
C THR A 78 -2.67 4.13 -16.31
N TYR A 79 -2.24 4.15 -15.04
CA TYR A 79 -2.94 4.92 -14.00
C TYR A 79 -2.82 6.42 -14.21
N ALA A 80 -1.66 6.92 -14.65
CA ALA A 80 -1.52 8.34 -15.00
C ALA A 80 -2.46 8.73 -16.15
N LEU A 81 -2.52 7.93 -17.22
CA LEU A 81 -3.42 8.13 -18.36
C LEU A 81 -4.90 8.10 -17.95
N SER A 82 -5.28 7.14 -17.10
CA SER A 82 -6.65 7.02 -16.58
C SER A 82 -7.06 8.22 -15.73
N ASN A 83 -6.09 8.94 -15.15
CA ASN A 83 -6.30 10.19 -14.41
C ASN A 83 -6.06 11.45 -15.28
N GLY A 84 -5.97 11.29 -16.61
CA GLY A 84 -5.85 12.38 -17.58
C GLY A 84 -4.42 12.94 -17.76
N CYS A 85 -3.39 12.21 -17.34
CA CYS A 85 -1.99 12.64 -17.44
C CYS A 85 -1.25 11.88 -18.55
N ASP A 86 -1.24 12.45 -19.76
CA ASP A 86 -0.68 11.79 -20.96
C ASP A 86 0.84 11.84 -21.06
N ASN A 87 1.50 12.72 -20.30
CA ASN A 87 2.93 12.95 -20.36
C ASN A 87 3.65 12.62 -19.05
N ALA A 88 3.08 11.69 -18.28
CA ALA A 88 3.73 11.19 -17.09
C ALA A 88 4.96 10.35 -17.44
N VAL A 89 6.10 10.67 -16.83
CA VAL A 89 7.36 9.94 -16.96
C VAL A 89 7.62 9.21 -15.65
N SER A 90 7.71 7.88 -15.72
CA SER A 90 8.04 7.03 -14.59
C SER A 90 9.51 6.60 -14.63
N THR A 91 10.27 6.92 -13.60
CA THR A 91 11.66 6.47 -13.41
C THR A 91 11.71 5.54 -12.21
N ILE A 92 12.40 4.40 -12.35
CA ILE A 92 12.59 3.45 -11.25
C ILE A 92 14.00 3.65 -10.69
N GLN A 93 14.07 3.81 -9.39
CA GLN A 93 15.33 3.84 -8.64
C GLN A 93 15.35 2.58 -7.78
N SER A 94 16.13 1.59 -8.22
CA SER A 94 16.32 0.35 -7.48
C SER A 94 17.62 0.43 -6.69
N ASP A 95 17.56 0.03 -5.43
CA ASP A 95 18.75 -0.36 -4.67
C ASP A 95 19.01 -1.85 -4.94
N ASN A 96 20.29 -2.26 -4.99
CA ASN A 96 20.71 -3.60 -5.42
C ASN A 96 20.19 -4.75 -4.50
N GLY A 97 19.48 -4.42 -3.42
CA GLY A 97 18.93 -5.35 -2.43
C GLY A 97 17.42 -5.56 -2.44
N HIS A 98 16.67 -5.08 -3.45
CA HIS A 98 15.19 -5.20 -3.59
C HIS A 98 14.33 -4.55 -2.47
N ALA A 99 14.85 -4.37 -1.26
CA ALA A 99 14.12 -3.91 -0.07
C ALA A 99 13.83 -2.39 -0.04
N ASN A 100 14.38 -1.62 -0.98
CA ASN A 100 14.24 -0.16 -1.04
C ASN A 100 13.98 0.35 -2.47
N CYS A 101 13.32 -0.45 -3.31
CA CYS A 101 12.95 -0.03 -4.66
C CYS A 101 11.94 1.12 -4.60
N LYS A 102 12.17 2.15 -5.42
CA LYS A 102 11.32 3.32 -5.54
C LYS A 102 10.89 3.53 -6.98
N ILE A 103 9.69 4.04 -7.15
CA ILE A 103 9.21 4.59 -8.41
C ILE A 103 8.97 6.08 -8.22
N VAL A 104 9.54 6.87 -9.12
CA VAL A 104 9.39 8.31 -9.21
C VAL A 104 8.54 8.58 -10.44
N VAL A 105 7.39 9.22 -10.27
CA VAL A 105 6.54 9.61 -11.39
C VAL A 105 6.51 11.13 -11.44
N THR A 106 6.74 11.70 -12.61
CA THR A 106 6.70 13.14 -12.85
C THR A 106 5.79 13.46 -14.02
N ALA A 107 5.07 14.58 -13.96
CA ALA A 107 4.29 15.06 -15.10
C ALA A 107 4.22 16.59 -15.08
N SER A 108 3.89 17.17 -16.22
CA SER A 108 3.69 18.61 -16.36
C SER A 108 2.50 18.92 -17.26
N ARG A 109 1.80 20.03 -17.05
CA ARG A 109 0.70 20.42 -17.93
C ARG A 109 0.69 21.94 -18.10
N PRO A 110 0.54 22.46 -19.33
CA PRO A 110 0.26 23.87 -19.53
C PRO A 110 -1.18 24.18 -19.08
N VAL A 111 -1.33 25.20 -18.24
CA VAL A 111 -2.61 25.77 -17.82
C VAL A 111 -2.74 27.14 -18.46
N ASN A 112 -3.76 27.31 -19.28
CA ASN A 112 -4.03 28.57 -19.94
C ASN A 112 -4.75 29.50 -18.97
N PHE A 113 -4.26 30.74 -18.84
CA PHE A 113 -4.98 31.75 -18.07
C PHE A 113 -6.13 32.33 -18.90
N PHE A 114 -7.22 32.66 -18.20
CA PHE A 114 -8.41 33.25 -18.79
C PHE A 114 -8.31 34.77 -18.79
N PHE A 115 -8.14 35.39 -17.62
CA PHE A 115 -8.15 36.85 -17.50
C PHE A 115 -6.75 37.47 -17.48
N ALA A 116 -5.76 36.79 -16.92
CA ALA A 116 -4.37 37.24 -16.86
C ALA A 116 -3.76 37.41 -18.26
N ARG A 117 -4.39 36.82 -19.29
CA ARG A 117 -4.06 37.05 -20.71
C ARG A 117 -4.19 38.51 -21.12
N ILE A 118 -5.12 39.26 -20.53
CA ILE A 118 -5.29 40.70 -20.77
C ILE A 118 -4.06 41.49 -20.28
N LEU A 119 -3.39 40.99 -19.24
CA LEU A 119 -2.15 41.56 -18.69
C LEU A 119 -0.88 41.02 -19.37
N GLY A 120 -1.03 40.20 -20.43
CA GLY A 120 0.09 39.60 -21.17
C GLY A 120 0.52 38.22 -20.70
N PHE A 121 -0.15 37.61 -19.71
CA PHE A 121 0.14 36.25 -19.24
C PHE A 121 -0.74 35.23 -19.95
N GLY A 122 -0.20 34.52 -20.95
CA GLY A 122 -0.97 33.57 -21.76
C GLY A 122 -1.26 32.22 -21.07
N SER A 123 -0.27 31.69 -20.35
CA SER A 123 -0.32 30.37 -19.71
C SER A 123 0.80 30.22 -18.69
N SER A 124 0.69 29.21 -17.82
CA SER A 124 1.76 28.74 -16.94
C SER A 124 1.82 27.22 -16.95
N THR A 125 3.01 26.64 -16.81
CA THR A 125 3.18 25.19 -16.72
C THR A 125 3.17 24.76 -15.26
N VAL A 126 2.24 23.89 -14.89
CA VAL A 126 2.26 23.20 -13.59
C VAL A 126 3.02 21.89 -13.73
N SER A 127 3.80 21.52 -12.72
CA SER A 127 4.49 20.24 -12.65
C SER A 127 4.19 19.54 -11.34
N ALA A 128 4.16 18.21 -11.35
CA ALA A 128 4.07 17.39 -10.15
C ALA A 128 5.09 16.26 -10.19
N ARG A 129 5.46 15.81 -9.00
CA ARG A 129 6.38 14.71 -8.76
C ARG A 129 5.82 13.94 -7.58
N ALA A 130 5.71 12.63 -7.72
CA ALA A 130 5.40 11.72 -6.63
C ALA A 130 6.46 10.62 -6.57
N VAL A 131 6.77 10.18 -5.36
CA VAL A 131 7.69 9.08 -5.10
C VAL A 131 7.00 8.06 -4.21
N ALA A 132 6.89 6.84 -4.71
CA ALA A 132 6.44 5.70 -3.93
C ALA A 132 7.59 4.70 -3.75
N LYS A 133 7.66 4.09 -2.56
CA LYS A 133 8.68 3.08 -2.24
C LYS A 133 8.05 1.80 -1.72
N VAL A 134 8.80 0.72 -1.88
CA VAL A 134 8.58 -0.56 -1.22
C VAL A 134 9.49 -0.64 0.01
N ALA A 135 8.97 -1.15 1.12
CA ALA A 135 9.74 -1.40 2.34
C ALA A 135 9.14 -2.57 3.13
N GLY A 136 9.94 -3.20 4.00
CA GLY A 136 9.51 -4.34 4.80
C GLY A 136 8.28 -4.01 5.67
N LEU A 137 7.33 -4.95 5.74
CA LEU A 137 6.06 -4.78 6.44
C LEU A 137 6.25 -4.87 7.96
N THR A 138 5.82 -3.84 8.70
CA THR A 138 5.92 -3.78 10.17
C THR A 138 4.60 -4.01 10.88
N SER A 139 3.47 -3.88 10.20
CA SER A 139 2.16 -4.18 10.78
C SER A 139 1.14 -4.54 9.71
N PHE A 140 0.19 -5.40 10.06
CA PHE A 140 -0.81 -5.92 9.15
C PHE A 140 -2.12 -6.25 9.87
N VAL A 141 -3.24 -6.06 9.18
CA VAL A 141 -4.58 -6.51 9.59
C VAL A 141 -4.99 -7.66 8.67
N GLY A 142 -5.51 -8.74 9.23
CA GLY A 142 -5.88 -9.95 8.49
C GLY A 142 -4.80 -11.03 8.48
N ALA A 143 -3.84 -10.97 9.42
CA ALA A 143 -2.83 -12.02 9.57
C ALA A 143 -3.48 -13.37 9.91
N ALA A 144 -2.97 -14.45 9.34
CA ALA A 144 -3.37 -15.79 9.71
C ALA A 144 -2.84 -16.13 11.13
N PRO A 145 -3.56 -16.94 11.92
CA PRO A 145 -3.13 -17.37 13.25
C PRO A 145 -2.08 -18.49 13.16
N LEU A 146 -1.15 -18.39 12.22
CA LEU A 146 -0.07 -19.32 11.95
C LEU A 146 1.23 -18.53 11.85
N ALA A 147 2.26 -18.95 12.56
CA ALA A 147 3.55 -18.29 12.59
C ALA A 147 4.66 -19.20 12.08
N VAL A 148 5.70 -18.58 11.50
CA VAL A 148 6.88 -19.28 10.98
C VAL A 148 8.14 -18.74 11.66
N PRO A 149 9.13 -19.58 11.99
CA PRO A 149 10.34 -19.10 12.64
C PRO A 149 11.09 -18.14 11.72
N ASN A 150 11.84 -17.25 12.34
CA ASN A 150 12.75 -16.35 11.66
C ASN A 150 13.86 -17.13 10.93
N GLN A 151 13.81 -17.09 9.60
CA GLN A 151 14.79 -17.73 8.73
C GLN A 151 14.77 -17.12 7.33
N THR A 152 15.75 -17.48 6.52
CA THR A 152 15.74 -17.18 5.08
C THR A 152 14.77 -18.11 4.35
N PHE A 153 13.80 -17.54 3.61
CA PHE A 153 12.85 -18.30 2.81
C PHE A 153 13.33 -18.46 1.36
N ASN A 154 13.30 -19.68 0.85
CA ASN A 154 13.60 -19.97 -0.55
C ASN A 154 12.30 -19.90 -1.37
N PHE A 155 12.15 -18.86 -2.19
CA PHE A 155 10.99 -18.70 -3.06
C PHE A 155 10.96 -19.80 -4.14
N ASN A 156 9.75 -20.19 -4.58
CA ASN A 156 9.50 -21.28 -5.53
C ASN A 156 9.84 -22.69 -5.02
N THR A 157 10.13 -22.85 -3.72
CA THR A 157 10.27 -24.17 -3.08
C THR A 157 8.98 -24.52 -2.34
N LEU A 158 8.56 -25.80 -2.41
CA LEU A 158 7.40 -26.29 -1.68
C LEU A 158 7.73 -26.41 -0.19
N TYR A 159 6.90 -25.81 0.66
CA TYR A 159 7.01 -25.85 2.11
C TYR A 159 5.77 -26.48 2.73
N VAL A 160 5.97 -27.13 3.86
CA VAL A 160 4.92 -27.57 4.77
C VAL A 160 4.80 -26.53 5.88
N LEU A 161 3.78 -25.68 5.80
CA LEU A 161 3.55 -24.58 6.75
C LEU A 161 3.12 -25.09 8.12
N LYS A 162 2.32 -26.16 8.13
CA LYS A 162 1.80 -26.83 9.32
C LYS A 162 1.89 -28.34 9.10
N GLN A 163 2.22 -29.08 10.15
CA GLN A 163 2.16 -30.54 10.17
C GLN A 163 1.41 -31.03 11.42
N GLY A 164 1.03 -32.32 11.45
CA GLY A 164 0.44 -32.96 12.63
C GLY A 164 1.48 -33.47 13.65
N SER A 165 1.01 -33.90 14.82
CA SER A 165 1.83 -34.32 15.96
C SER A 165 2.72 -35.54 15.72
N ASN A 166 2.33 -36.40 14.77
CA ASN A 166 3.00 -37.67 14.51
C ASN A 166 3.74 -37.68 13.16
N SER A 167 4.02 -36.50 12.59
CA SER A 167 4.72 -36.44 11.31
C SER A 167 6.14 -37.03 11.44
N PRO A 168 6.55 -37.98 10.57
CA PRO A 168 7.83 -38.69 10.70
C PRO A 168 9.06 -37.81 10.50
N ASN A 169 8.89 -36.60 9.96
CA ASN A 169 9.95 -35.62 9.77
C ASN A 169 9.72 -34.39 10.66
N PRO A 170 10.75 -33.88 11.36
CA PRO A 170 10.67 -32.55 11.97
C PRO A 170 10.39 -31.53 10.85
N PRO A 171 9.49 -30.56 11.05
CA PRO A 171 9.14 -29.66 9.96
C PRO A 171 10.36 -28.81 9.60
N PRO A 172 10.50 -28.35 8.34
CA PRO A 172 11.53 -27.39 7.96
C PRO A 172 11.52 -26.11 8.79
N LEU A 173 10.40 -25.87 9.50
CA LEU A 173 10.10 -24.71 10.33
C LEU A 173 10.17 -25.00 11.85
N GLY A 174 10.69 -26.16 12.28
CA GLY A 174 10.96 -26.49 13.68
C GLY A 174 9.78 -27.03 14.53
N SER A 175 10.11 -27.77 15.59
CA SER A 175 9.11 -28.39 16.49
C SER A 175 8.57 -27.38 17.51
N GLY A 176 7.39 -26.81 17.26
CA GLY A 176 6.72 -25.95 18.24
C GLY A 176 5.26 -25.71 17.87
N ASN A 177 4.32 -26.17 18.70
CA ASN A 177 2.87 -25.92 18.69
C ASN A 177 2.17 -25.75 17.31
N TYR A 178 2.72 -26.39 16.27
CA TYR A 178 2.31 -26.29 14.87
C TYR A 178 2.13 -24.85 14.36
N GLY A 179 2.87 -23.90 14.97
CA GLY A 179 2.81 -22.47 14.68
C GLY A 179 1.49 -21.77 15.00
N ALA A 180 0.52 -22.41 15.67
CA ALA A 180 -0.79 -21.81 15.91
C ALA A 180 -0.73 -20.69 16.97
N LEU A 181 -1.36 -19.55 16.70
CA LEU A 181 -1.34 -18.35 17.55
C LEU A 181 -2.71 -18.03 18.14
N SER A 182 -2.70 -17.58 19.40
CA SER A 182 -3.88 -17.09 20.12
C SER A 182 -4.12 -15.62 19.81
N LEU A 183 -4.63 -15.34 18.61
CA LEU A 183 -4.93 -13.98 18.16
C LEU A 183 -6.34 -13.56 18.61
N GLY A 184 -6.44 -12.54 19.46
CA GLY A 184 -7.72 -12.01 19.96
C GLY A 184 -8.45 -12.90 20.97
N GLY A 185 -7.85 -14.03 21.37
CA GLY A 185 -8.43 -14.99 22.31
C GLY A 185 -7.96 -16.41 22.03
N THR A 186 -8.29 -17.34 22.93
CA THR A 186 -7.92 -18.76 22.79
C THR A 186 -9.03 -19.61 22.18
N GLY A 187 -8.65 -20.75 21.59
CA GLY A 187 -9.56 -21.85 21.29
C GLY A 187 -9.81 -22.12 19.80
N ALA A 188 -10.17 -23.38 19.50
CA ALA A 188 -10.23 -23.92 18.15
C ALA A 188 -11.18 -23.16 17.20
N ARG A 189 -12.29 -22.63 17.71
CA ARG A 189 -13.25 -21.84 16.90
C ARG A 189 -12.66 -20.47 16.53
N ASN A 190 -12.07 -19.77 17.49
CA ASN A 190 -11.41 -18.49 17.25
C ASN A 190 -10.25 -18.65 16.24
N TYR A 191 -9.44 -19.70 16.42
CA TYR A 191 -8.40 -20.08 15.46
C TYR A 191 -8.96 -20.33 14.05
N GLU A 192 -10.05 -21.09 13.93
CA GLU A 192 -10.68 -21.37 12.63
C GLU A 192 -11.16 -20.10 11.94
N ASP A 193 -11.84 -19.22 12.66
CA ASP A 193 -12.40 -17.97 12.13
C ASP A 193 -11.26 -17.03 11.70
N ASN A 194 -10.23 -16.85 12.54
CA ASN A 194 -9.02 -16.10 12.18
C ASN A 194 -8.30 -16.68 10.97
N LEU A 195 -8.26 -18.01 10.81
CA LEU A 195 -7.63 -18.61 9.64
C LEU A 195 -8.49 -18.42 8.38
N LYS A 196 -9.83 -18.50 8.48
CA LYS A 196 -10.75 -18.28 7.35
C LYS A 196 -10.75 -16.84 6.87
N TYR A 197 -10.85 -15.88 7.77
CA TYR A 197 -11.13 -14.48 7.46
C TYR A 197 -9.91 -13.57 7.61
N GLY A 198 -8.88 -14.04 8.32
CA GLY A 198 -7.79 -13.20 8.82
C GLY A 198 -8.14 -12.63 10.20
N TYR A 199 -7.14 -12.38 11.02
CA TYR A 199 -7.33 -11.71 12.31
C TYR A 199 -7.66 -10.22 12.13
N ASP A 200 -8.79 -9.77 12.66
CA ASP A 200 -9.29 -8.39 12.50
C ASP A 200 -8.46 -7.34 13.27
N GLY A 201 -7.66 -7.78 14.25
CA GLY A 201 -6.77 -6.88 14.99
C GLY A 201 -5.50 -6.53 14.22
N LEU A 202 -4.94 -5.35 14.50
CA LEU A 202 -3.61 -4.98 14.00
C LEU A 202 -2.56 -5.82 14.72
N LEU A 203 -1.81 -6.62 13.96
CA LEU A 203 -0.61 -7.29 14.44
C LEU A 203 0.61 -6.51 13.97
N ALA A 204 1.53 -6.20 14.89
CA ALA A 204 2.73 -5.41 14.60
C ALA A 204 4.01 -6.14 15.03
N VAL A 205 5.11 -5.83 14.35
CA VAL A 205 6.46 -6.23 14.74
C VAL A 205 6.74 -5.74 16.16
N GLY A 206 7.30 -6.62 16.99
CA GLY A 206 7.52 -6.40 18.41
C GLY A 206 6.37 -6.88 19.30
N ASN A 207 5.19 -7.18 18.76
CA ASN A 207 4.12 -7.79 19.55
C ASN A 207 4.52 -9.19 20.04
N GLU A 208 4.22 -9.48 21.30
CA GLU A 208 4.31 -10.81 21.85
C GLU A 208 2.94 -11.48 21.83
N VAL A 209 2.90 -12.74 21.38
CA VAL A 209 1.66 -13.49 21.18
C VAL A 209 1.85 -14.88 21.75
N ASP A 210 0.88 -15.34 22.53
CA ASP A 210 0.85 -16.70 23.06
C ASP A 210 0.47 -17.71 21.96
N THR A 211 1.01 -18.92 22.04
CA THR A 211 0.67 -20.01 21.11
C THR A 211 -0.58 -20.76 21.56
N GLU A 212 -1.35 -21.24 20.60
CA GLU A 212 -2.55 -22.03 20.87
C GLU A 212 -2.20 -23.46 21.24
N THR A 213 -2.83 -23.97 22.28
CA THR A 213 -2.68 -25.38 22.67
C THR A 213 -3.88 -26.19 22.19
N GLY A 214 -3.63 -27.46 21.84
CA GLY A 214 -4.68 -28.39 21.40
C GLY A 214 -4.57 -28.79 19.93
N ASN A 215 -5.36 -29.80 19.55
CA ASN A 215 -5.34 -30.33 18.20
C ASN A 215 -6.19 -29.46 17.25
N MET A 216 -5.52 -28.64 16.45
CA MET A 216 -6.14 -27.75 15.48
C MET A 216 -6.38 -28.38 14.10
N SER A 217 -6.17 -29.69 13.92
CA SER A 217 -6.24 -30.37 12.61
C SER A 217 -7.56 -30.11 11.86
N ASN A 218 -8.71 -30.43 12.48
CA ASN A 218 -10.01 -30.27 11.83
C ASN A 218 -10.39 -28.79 11.57
N PRO A 219 -10.21 -27.86 12.53
CA PRO A 219 -10.32 -26.41 12.26
C PRO A 219 -9.46 -25.94 11.08
N THR A 220 -8.20 -26.37 11.01
CA THR A 220 -7.31 -26.00 9.92
C THR A 220 -7.81 -26.51 8.57
N LEU A 221 -8.20 -27.79 8.49
CA LEU A 221 -8.71 -28.38 7.25
C LEU A 221 -9.88 -27.57 6.70
N ARG A 222 -10.92 -27.33 7.52
CA ARG A 222 -12.11 -26.57 7.11
C ARG A 222 -11.79 -25.14 6.71
N ALA A 223 -10.89 -24.47 7.43
CA ALA A 223 -10.53 -23.09 7.13
C ALA A 223 -9.78 -22.96 5.80
N ILE A 224 -8.84 -23.86 5.52
CA ILE A 224 -8.07 -23.84 4.29
C ILE A 224 -8.93 -24.27 3.10
N GLU A 225 -9.74 -25.33 3.23
CA GLU A 225 -10.71 -25.73 2.19
C GLU A 225 -11.66 -24.57 1.85
N TYR A 226 -12.16 -23.86 2.86
CA TYR A 226 -12.96 -22.65 2.66
C TYR A 226 -12.17 -21.63 1.81
N ARG A 227 -10.96 -21.24 2.20
CA ARG A 227 -10.16 -20.26 1.45
C ARG A 227 -9.83 -20.73 0.02
N MET A 228 -9.55 -22.01 -0.17
CA MET A 228 -9.29 -22.60 -1.48
C MET A 228 -10.53 -22.55 -2.38
N SER A 229 -11.73 -22.81 -1.82
CA SER A 229 -12.99 -22.72 -2.55
C SER A 229 -13.34 -21.30 -3.04
N GLN A 230 -12.76 -20.27 -2.42
CA GLN A 230 -12.98 -18.87 -2.80
C GLN A 230 -12.06 -18.38 -3.93
N CYS A 231 -11.16 -19.23 -4.43
CA CYS A 231 -10.30 -18.89 -5.56
C CYS A 231 -11.08 -19.02 -6.88
N THR A 232 -11.59 -17.92 -7.41
CA THR A 232 -12.40 -17.88 -8.65
C THR A 232 -11.57 -17.67 -9.92
N HIS A 233 -10.24 -17.64 -9.82
CA HIS A 233 -9.33 -17.34 -10.94
C HIS A 233 -9.14 -18.53 -11.87
N SER A 234 -9.12 -18.25 -13.19
CA SER A 234 -8.81 -19.23 -14.24
C SER A 234 -7.74 -18.64 -15.18
N PRO A 235 -6.53 -19.22 -15.27
CA PRO A 235 -6.07 -20.41 -14.54
C PRO A 235 -5.95 -20.18 -13.02
N PRO A 236 -5.98 -21.25 -12.21
CA PRO A 236 -5.81 -21.14 -10.76
C PRO A 236 -4.49 -20.48 -10.38
N CYS A 237 -4.48 -19.72 -9.27
CA CYS A 237 -3.27 -19.05 -8.80
C CYS A 237 -2.12 -20.04 -8.55
N THR A 238 -0.94 -19.68 -9.07
CA THR A 238 0.34 -20.38 -8.91
C THR A 238 1.37 -19.42 -8.28
N PRO A 239 2.51 -19.93 -7.77
CA PRO A 239 3.56 -19.06 -7.20
C PRO A 239 4.13 -18.04 -8.19
N SER A 240 4.07 -18.34 -9.50
CA SER A 240 4.55 -17.47 -10.57
C SER A 240 3.47 -16.56 -11.16
N SER A 241 2.19 -16.83 -10.91
CA SER A 241 1.06 -16.05 -11.41
C SER A 241 -0.13 -16.17 -10.47
N PHE A 242 -0.38 -15.13 -9.69
CA PHE A 242 -1.47 -15.09 -8.72
C PHE A 242 -2.09 -13.69 -8.66
N ASP A 243 -3.33 -13.63 -8.20
CA ASP A 243 -3.98 -12.36 -7.84
C ASP A 243 -3.61 -12.01 -6.38
N PRO A 244 -3.09 -10.81 -6.09
CA PRO A 244 -2.72 -10.39 -4.73
C PRO A 244 -3.87 -10.43 -3.71
N GLY A 245 -5.13 -10.35 -4.16
CA GLY A 245 -6.33 -10.44 -3.33
C GLY A 245 -6.86 -11.87 -3.15
N CYS A 246 -6.19 -12.88 -3.74
CA CYS A 246 -6.62 -14.27 -3.66
C CYS A 246 -6.65 -14.79 -2.22
N LYS A 247 -7.78 -15.41 -1.84
CA LYS A 247 -7.96 -15.95 -0.48
C LYS A 247 -7.03 -17.11 -0.16
N ARG A 248 -6.41 -17.76 -1.14
CA ARG A 248 -5.39 -18.81 -0.89
C ARG A 248 -4.09 -18.24 -0.32
N ILE A 249 -3.87 -16.93 -0.39
CA ILE A 249 -2.71 -16.28 0.21
C ILE A 249 -2.98 -16.09 1.71
N LEU A 250 -2.05 -16.60 2.52
CA LEU A 250 -1.99 -16.38 3.95
C LEU A 250 -0.85 -15.43 4.25
N ILE A 251 -1.14 -14.37 5.01
CA ILE A 251 -0.10 -13.53 5.59
C ILE A 251 0.23 -14.08 6.96
N VAL A 252 1.43 -14.61 7.12
CA VAL A 252 1.88 -15.29 8.34
C VAL A 252 2.92 -14.44 9.06
N PRO A 253 2.80 -14.19 10.38
CA PRO A 253 3.87 -13.60 11.15
C PRO A 253 5.12 -14.48 11.15
N VAL A 254 6.27 -13.83 11.01
CA VAL A 254 7.59 -14.41 11.24
C VAL A 254 7.96 -14.13 12.69
N TYR A 255 8.53 -15.11 13.40
CA TYR A 255 8.74 -14.98 14.84
C TYR A 255 10.10 -15.44 15.36
N ASP A 256 10.49 -14.85 16.49
CA ASP A 256 11.51 -15.36 17.40
C ASP A 256 10.82 -15.89 18.69
N PRO A 257 11.24 -17.05 19.24
CA PRO A 257 10.63 -17.59 20.45
C PRO A 257 11.00 -16.75 21.68
N VAL A 258 10.01 -16.49 22.56
CA VAL A 258 10.21 -15.75 23.82
C VAL A 258 10.19 -16.70 25.02
N VAL A 259 9.19 -17.58 25.07
CA VAL A 259 9.04 -18.57 26.14
C VAL A 259 9.01 -19.95 25.52
N ILE A 260 9.97 -20.79 25.92
CA ILE A 260 10.02 -22.21 25.56
C ILE A 260 9.85 -23.00 26.85
N ASP A 261 8.84 -23.86 26.89
CA ASP A 261 8.57 -24.73 28.02
C ASP A 261 8.44 -26.17 27.53
N GLN A 262 9.19 -27.09 28.12
CA GLN A 262 9.26 -28.50 27.70
C GLN A 262 9.48 -28.71 26.19
N GLY A 263 10.32 -27.86 25.58
CA GLY A 263 10.59 -27.90 24.13
C GLY A 263 9.45 -27.36 23.25
N GLN A 264 8.38 -26.83 23.84
CA GLN A 264 7.29 -26.17 23.13
C GLN A 264 7.40 -24.66 23.26
N VAL A 265 7.27 -23.96 22.13
CA VAL A 265 7.17 -22.50 22.13
C VAL A 265 5.79 -22.11 22.66
N LYS A 266 5.74 -21.48 23.84
CA LYS A 266 4.50 -21.01 24.48
C LYS A 266 4.18 -19.56 24.13
N ARG A 267 5.21 -18.76 23.87
CA ARG A 267 5.09 -17.36 23.48
C ARG A 267 6.12 -17.01 22.43
N ILE A 268 5.68 -16.22 21.46
CA ILE A 268 6.50 -15.73 20.36
C ILE A 268 6.56 -14.20 20.37
N ARG A 269 7.58 -13.64 19.72
CA ARG A 269 7.63 -12.24 19.34
C ARG A 269 7.60 -12.13 17.82
N VAL A 270 6.69 -11.32 17.30
CA VAL A 270 6.60 -11.06 15.86
C VAL A 270 7.80 -10.22 15.44
N VAL A 271 8.58 -10.70 14.49
CA VAL A 271 9.75 -10.00 13.93
C VAL A 271 9.56 -9.58 12.48
N GLY A 272 8.51 -10.03 11.82
CA GLY A 272 8.15 -9.66 10.45
C GLY A 272 6.92 -10.39 9.96
N PHE A 273 6.66 -10.32 8.66
CA PHE A 273 5.56 -11.01 8.01
C PHE A 273 6.02 -11.62 6.68
N ALA A 274 5.44 -12.75 6.31
CA ALA A 274 5.66 -13.41 5.03
C ALA A 274 4.31 -13.77 4.37
N ALA A 275 4.30 -13.84 3.04
CA ALA A 275 3.13 -14.30 2.29
C ALA A 275 3.32 -15.76 1.85
N PHE A 276 2.31 -16.57 2.11
CA PHE A 276 2.30 -18.00 1.81
C PHE A 276 1.10 -18.34 0.93
N LEU A 277 1.36 -18.80 -0.30
CA LEU A 277 0.32 -19.27 -1.21
C LEU A 277 0.04 -20.75 -0.95
N VAL A 278 -1.15 -21.04 -0.45
CA VAL A 278 -1.57 -22.42 -0.16
C VAL A 278 -1.93 -23.18 -1.43
N VAL A 279 -1.43 -24.40 -1.55
CA VAL A 279 -1.64 -25.31 -2.70
C VAL A 279 -2.52 -26.49 -2.33
N SER A 280 -2.28 -27.08 -1.17
CA SER A 280 -3.07 -28.20 -0.67
C SER A 280 -3.20 -28.16 0.85
N VAL A 281 -4.27 -28.77 1.32
CA VAL A 281 -4.42 -29.19 2.71
C VAL A 281 -4.75 -30.66 2.73
N SER A 282 -4.12 -31.42 3.62
CA SER A 282 -4.32 -32.86 3.74
C SER A 282 -4.16 -33.35 5.18
N GLY A 283 -4.56 -34.58 5.46
CA GLY A 283 -4.53 -35.16 6.80
C GLY A 283 -5.67 -34.68 7.71
N GLN A 284 -6.17 -35.58 8.55
CA GLN A 284 -7.13 -35.27 9.60
C GLN A 284 -6.75 -35.95 10.92
N GLY A 285 -7.39 -35.52 12.01
CA GLY A 285 -7.14 -36.10 13.33
C GLY A 285 -5.75 -35.71 13.83
N ASN A 286 -4.82 -36.67 13.96
CA ASN A 286 -3.46 -36.38 14.44
C ASN A 286 -2.49 -35.95 13.33
N GLU A 287 -2.96 -36.00 12.08
CA GLU A 287 -2.25 -35.53 10.89
C GLU A 287 -2.97 -34.29 10.35
N ASN A 288 -2.20 -33.29 9.92
CA ASN A 288 -2.72 -32.13 9.21
C ASN A 288 -1.58 -31.36 8.56
N TYR A 289 -1.59 -31.27 7.25
CA TYR A 289 -0.54 -30.69 6.43
C TYR A 289 -1.11 -29.52 5.62
N ILE A 290 -0.42 -28.38 5.66
CA ILE A 290 -0.68 -27.26 4.75
C ILE A 290 0.54 -27.09 3.87
N ASP A 291 0.41 -27.39 2.58
CA ASP A 291 1.50 -27.27 1.62
C ASP A 291 1.33 -26.02 0.77
N GLY A 292 2.45 -25.40 0.42
CA GLY A 292 2.43 -24.20 -0.41
C GLY A 292 3.80 -23.57 -0.60
N TYR A 293 3.80 -22.34 -1.04
CA TYR A 293 5.01 -21.62 -1.42
C TYR A 293 5.04 -20.25 -0.75
N PHE A 294 6.19 -19.87 -0.21
CA PHE A 294 6.43 -18.46 0.08
C PHE A 294 6.51 -17.69 -1.24
N ILE A 295 5.79 -16.58 -1.30
CA ILE A 295 5.69 -15.73 -2.49
C ILE A 295 6.13 -14.31 -2.16
N ARG A 296 6.60 -13.60 -3.18
CA ARG A 296 6.90 -12.17 -3.08
C ARG A 296 5.70 -11.35 -3.49
N MET A 297 5.26 -10.44 -2.63
CA MET A 297 4.16 -9.54 -2.96
C MET A 297 4.22 -8.26 -2.13
N VAL A 298 3.42 -7.28 -2.55
CA VAL A 298 3.17 -6.05 -1.81
C VAL A 298 1.79 -6.12 -1.16
N ALA A 299 1.69 -5.72 0.10
CA ALA A 299 0.44 -5.66 0.86
C ALA A 299 0.27 -4.31 1.54
N ASN A 300 -0.95 -4.00 1.94
CA ASN A 300 -1.25 -2.78 2.67
C ASN A 300 -0.96 -2.97 4.16
N GLY A 301 -0.12 -2.11 4.72
CA GLY A 301 0.20 -2.10 6.15
C GLY A 301 1.30 -1.10 6.48
N GLY A 302 1.70 -1.04 7.74
CA GLY A 302 2.82 -0.19 8.15
C GLY A 302 4.15 -0.70 7.56
N THR A 303 5.07 0.21 7.25
CA THR A 303 6.35 -0.14 6.60
C THR A 303 7.54 0.54 7.26
N SER A 304 8.71 -0.09 7.23
CA SER A 304 9.98 0.51 7.67
C SER A 304 11.14 0.06 6.79
N ASN A 305 12.08 0.98 6.51
CA ASN A 305 13.29 0.67 5.76
C ASN A 305 14.28 -0.23 6.54
N TYR A 306 14.11 -0.30 7.86
CA TYR A 306 14.95 -1.11 8.74
C TYR A 306 14.36 -2.51 8.99
N GLN A 307 13.17 -2.75 8.46
CA GLN A 307 12.48 -4.03 8.60
C GLN A 307 13.08 -5.05 7.62
N THR A 308 13.40 -6.24 8.12
CA THR A 308 13.88 -7.36 7.30
C THR A 308 12.85 -7.74 6.24
N ASP A 309 13.29 -7.92 5.00
CA ASP A 309 12.47 -8.40 3.87
C ASP A 309 12.35 -9.93 3.92
N TYR A 310 11.18 -10.42 4.31
CA TYR A 310 10.81 -11.85 4.24
C TYR A 310 10.01 -12.20 2.97
N GLY A 311 9.99 -11.31 1.97
CA GLY A 311 9.24 -11.45 0.73
C GLY A 311 7.91 -10.70 0.71
N LEU A 312 7.38 -10.32 1.87
CA LEU A 312 6.19 -9.48 1.98
C LEU A 312 6.59 -8.05 2.34
N ASN A 313 6.30 -7.13 1.41
CA ASN A 313 6.58 -5.73 1.60
C ASN A 313 5.29 -4.92 1.64
N GLY A 314 5.38 -3.68 2.13
CA GLY A 314 4.34 -2.68 1.93
C GLY A 314 4.79 -1.55 1.01
N ALA A 315 3.82 -0.83 0.48
CA ALA A 315 4.02 0.33 -0.36
C ALA A 315 3.56 1.60 0.35
N SER A 316 4.34 2.68 0.19
CA SER A 316 4.00 3.99 0.76
C SER A 316 4.49 5.12 -0.15
N LEU A 317 3.70 6.19 -0.25
CA LEU A 317 4.17 7.48 -0.78
C LEU A 317 5.13 8.13 0.22
N ILE A 318 6.20 8.73 -0.28
CA ILE A 318 7.20 9.44 0.55
C ILE A 318 7.43 10.89 0.14
N GLU A 319 6.97 11.28 -1.04
CA GLU A 319 7.06 12.63 -1.58
C GLU A 319 5.98 12.84 -2.64
#